data_AF-A0A1H5PEN8-F1
#
_entry.id   AF-A0A1H5PEN8-F1
#
_cell.length_a   1.000
_cell.length_b   1.000
_cell.length_c   1.000
_cell.angle_alpha   90.00
_cell.angle_beta   90.00
_cell.angle_gamma   90.00
#
_symmetry.space_group_name_H-M   'P 1'
#
loop_
_entity.id
_entity.type
_entity.pdbx_description
1 polymer ?
#
loop_
_entity_poly.entity_id
_entity_poly.type
_entity_poly.pdbx_seq_one_letter_code
_entity_poly.pdbx_strand_id
1 'polypeptide(L)'
;MKLVLNLFATLALIIFTATCNNATENTQTNIENMEVTGTIQQQGITSYQYGTHTLTNDETFYALRSEAVNLDNFLDQEVTIIAKKIEGYPLEGGPEYLLVLEVVNQ
;
A
#
# COMPACT_ATOMS: atom_id res chain seq x y z
N MET A 1 -7.01 2.93 68.32
CA MET A 1 -7.66 2.11 67.26
C MET A 1 -9.14 2.49 67.27
N LYS A 2 -9.74 3.13 66.27
CA LYS A 2 -9.53 3.12 64.82
C LYS A 2 -9.90 4.51 64.31
N LEU A 3 -8.88 5.26 63.93
CA LEU A 3 -8.99 6.58 63.34
C LEU A 3 -8.65 6.39 61.86
N VAL A 4 -9.67 6.22 61.02
CA VAL A 4 -9.67 6.43 59.57
C VAL A 4 -11.05 6.02 59.05
N LEU A 5 -12.01 6.94 59.12
CA LEU A 5 -13.31 6.78 58.48
C LEU A 5 -13.55 8.03 57.61
N ASN A 6 -13.60 7.78 56.30
CA ASN A 6 -14.06 8.68 55.24
C ASN A 6 -13.19 9.92 54.98
N LEU A 7 -12.03 9.70 54.38
CA LEU A 7 -11.31 10.72 53.62
C LEU A 7 -11.86 10.75 52.17
N PHE A 8 -12.74 11.72 51.94
CA PHE A 8 -13.00 12.40 50.68
C PHE A 8 -12.99 11.57 49.38
N ALA A 9 -14.18 11.10 49.03
CA ALA A 9 -14.59 10.78 47.67
C ALA A 9 -14.60 12.04 46.78
N THR A 10 -13.44 12.57 46.42
CA THR A 10 -13.30 13.63 45.41
C THR A 10 -11.90 13.61 44.79
N LEU A 11 -11.65 12.69 43.85
CA LEU A 11 -10.66 12.97 42.81
C LEU A 11 -10.96 12.14 41.56
N ALA A 12 -12.20 12.31 41.05
CA ALA A 12 -12.48 12.05 39.66
C ALA A 12 -12.13 13.31 38.87
N LEU A 13 -11.56 13.08 37.68
CA LEU A 13 -11.41 14.04 36.58
C LEU A 13 -10.10 14.86 36.55
N ILE A 14 -8.98 14.16 36.34
CA ILE A 14 -7.87 14.77 35.60
C ILE A 14 -8.11 14.48 34.13
N ILE A 15 -8.52 15.52 33.42
CA ILE A 15 -8.94 15.53 32.04
C ILE A 15 -7.68 15.34 31.18
N PHE A 16 -7.70 14.33 30.31
CA PHE A 16 -6.75 14.20 29.23
C PHE A 16 -6.94 15.37 28.26
N THR A 17 -6.06 16.36 28.32
CA THR A 17 -5.88 17.30 27.20
C THR A 17 -4.57 16.97 26.49
N ALA A 18 -4.57 15.84 25.79
CA ALA A 18 -3.61 15.63 24.71
C ALA A 18 -4.08 16.53 23.55
N THR A 19 -3.47 17.70 23.43
CA THR A 19 -3.57 18.49 22.20
C THR A 19 -2.79 17.73 21.12
N CYS A 20 -3.48 16.93 20.32
CA CYS A 20 -2.94 16.49 19.05
C CYS A 20 -2.90 17.72 18.16
N ASN A 21 -1.75 18.39 18.16
CA ASN A 21 -1.38 19.28 17.08
C ASN A 21 -1.32 18.41 15.83
N ASN A 22 -2.42 18.33 15.09
CA ASN A 22 -2.34 17.98 13.67
C ASN A 22 -1.66 19.18 13.02
N ALA A 23 -0.34 19.28 13.20
CA ALA A 23 0.47 19.79 12.13
C ALA A 23 0.09 18.90 10.95
N THR A 24 -0.73 19.46 10.06
CA THR A 24 -0.73 19.08 8.67
C THR A 24 0.69 19.32 8.20
N GLU A 25 1.59 18.40 8.57
CA GLU A 25 2.68 18.07 7.71
C GLU A 25 1.96 17.69 6.44
N ASN A 26 2.05 18.58 5.46
CA ASN A 26 2.10 18.20 4.08
C ASN A 26 3.34 17.31 3.95
N THR A 27 3.30 16.13 4.58
CA THR A 27 4.09 15.00 4.21
C THR A 27 3.49 14.67 2.86
N GLN A 28 4.00 15.37 1.84
CA GLN A 28 4.22 14.79 0.55
C GLN A 28 5.00 13.51 0.87
N THR A 29 4.27 12.45 1.23
CA THR A 29 4.76 11.09 1.21
C THR A 29 5.19 10.98 -0.23
N ASN A 30 6.49 11.15 -0.44
CA ASN A 30 7.16 10.84 -1.68
C ASN A 30 7.04 9.32 -1.76
N ILE A 31 5.83 8.84 -2.07
CA ILE A 31 5.63 7.45 -2.41
C ILE A 31 6.32 7.38 -3.76
N GLU A 32 7.60 7.00 -3.71
CA GLU A 32 8.47 6.95 -4.86
C GLU A 32 7.77 6.08 -5.89
N ASN A 33 7.29 6.75 -6.94
CA ASN A 33 6.77 6.06 -8.09
C ASN A 33 7.96 5.34 -8.73
N MET A 34 7.79 4.06 -8.99
CA MET A 34 8.78 3.27 -9.72
C MET A 34 8.38 3.17 -11.18
N GLU A 35 9.40 3.26 -12.04
CA GLU A 35 9.27 3.02 -13.47
C GLU A 35 9.76 1.60 -13.77
N VAL A 36 8.91 0.78 -14.40
CA VAL A 36 9.23 -0.62 -14.68
C VAL A 36 8.85 -0.95 -16.11
N THR A 37 9.79 -1.50 -16.87
CA THR A 37 9.55 -2.02 -18.21
C THR A 37 9.39 -3.53 -18.17
N GLY A 38 8.42 -4.04 -18.91
CA GLY A 38 8.22 -5.47 -19.13
C GLY A 38 6.96 -5.76 -19.93
N THR A 39 6.68 -7.03 -20.15
CA THR A 39 5.50 -7.48 -20.89
C THR A 39 4.33 -7.69 -19.95
N ILE A 40 3.19 -7.07 -20.25
CA ILE A 40 1.94 -7.27 -19.50
C ILE A 40 1.26 -8.55 -19.98
N GLN A 41 0.84 -9.39 -19.04
CA GLN A 41 0.04 -10.59 -19.31
C GLN A 41 -1.14 -10.69 -18.36
N GLN A 42 -2.20 -11.39 -18.78
CA GLN A 42 -3.32 -11.69 -17.91
C GLN A 42 -2.90 -12.69 -16.83
N GLN A 43 -3.27 -12.43 -15.58
CA GLN A 43 -2.93 -13.35 -14.49
C GLN A 43 -3.77 -14.63 -14.57
N GLY A 44 -3.09 -15.77 -14.54
CA GLY A 44 -3.72 -17.09 -14.45
C GLY A 44 -4.05 -17.51 -13.02
N ILE A 45 -4.08 -18.83 -12.78
CA ILE A 45 -4.25 -19.40 -11.44
C ILE A 45 -2.95 -19.22 -10.65
N THR A 46 -3.02 -18.64 -9.45
CA THR A 46 -1.84 -18.33 -8.62
C THR A 46 -2.01 -18.78 -7.16
N SER A 47 -0.89 -19.03 -6.47
CA SER A 47 -0.88 -19.32 -5.02
C SER A 47 -0.98 -18.07 -4.14
N TYR A 48 -0.59 -16.91 -4.67
CA TYR A 48 -0.49 -15.66 -3.91
C TYR A 48 -1.82 -14.87 -3.82
N GLN A 49 -2.86 -15.24 -4.57
CA GLN A 49 -4.24 -14.74 -4.42
C GLN A 49 -4.46 -13.22 -4.57
N TYR A 50 -3.50 -12.49 -5.13
CA TYR A 50 -3.63 -11.06 -5.48
C TYR A 50 -3.13 -10.79 -6.89
N GLY A 51 -3.45 -9.60 -7.41
CA GLY A 51 -3.15 -9.21 -8.78
C GLY A 51 -4.22 -9.68 -9.78
N THR A 52 -4.35 -8.93 -10.86
CA THR A 52 -5.20 -9.26 -12.02
C THR A 52 -4.38 -9.48 -13.28
N HIS A 53 -3.19 -8.89 -13.31
CA HIS A 53 -2.24 -8.95 -14.40
C HIS A 53 -0.85 -9.19 -13.83
N THR A 54 0.07 -9.51 -14.71
CA THR A 54 1.49 -9.64 -14.37
C THR A 54 2.30 -8.76 -15.29
N LEU A 55 3.45 -8.28 -14.80
CA LEU A 55 4.49 -7.71 -15.64
C LEU A 55 5.76 -8.52 -15.43
N THR A 56 6.30 -9.00 -16.54
CA THR A 56 7.51 -9.83 -16.54
C THR A 56 8.57 -9.16 -17.38
N ASN A 57 9.77 -9.04 -16.84
CA ASN A 57 10.99 -8.79 -17.61
C ASN A 57 11.98 -9.95 -17.38
N ASP A 58 13.17 -9.87 -17.96
CA ASP A 58 14.14 -10.97 -17.95
C ASP A 58 14.56 -11.42 -16.54
N GLU A 59 14.40 -10.57 -15.53
CA GLU A 59 14.91 -10.81 -14.18
C GLU A 59 13.81 -10.88 -13.11
N THR A 60 12.67 -10.23 -13.35
CA THR A 60 11.66 -10.01 -12.30
C THR A 60 10.25 -10.22 -12.80
N PHE A 61 9.44 -10.80 -11.91
CA PHE A 61 8.03 -11.06 -12.10
C PHE A 61 7.23 -10.28 -11.06
N TYR A 62 6.32 -9.43 -11.52
CA TYR A 62 5.46 -8.57 -10.70
C TYR A 62 4.00 -8.96 -10.86
N ALA A 63 3.25 -8.96 -9.76
CA ALA A 63 1.79 -8.94 -9.82
C ALA A 63 1.31 -7.48 -9.92
N LEU A 64 0.28 -7.25 -10.72
CA LEU A 64 -0.25 -5.92 -10.99
C LEU A 64 -1.72 -5.82 -10.63
N ARG A 65 -2.13 -4.64 -10.16
CA ARG A 65 -3.51 -4.15 -10.25
C ARG A 65 -3.51 -2.71 -10.72
N SER A 66 -4.62 -2.26 -11.29
CA SER A 66 -4.83 -0.84 -11.56
C SER A 66 -6.27 -0.45 -11.31
N GLU A 67 -6.45 0.78 -10.82
CA GLU A 67 -7.75 1.46 -10.77
C GLU A 67 -7.81 2.61 -11.81
N ALA A 68 -6.66 3.02 -12.34
CA ALA A 68 -6.51 4.16 -13.24
C ALA A 68 -6.44 3.76 -14.72
N VAL A 69 -5.92 2.56 -15.01
CA VAL A 69 -5.63 2.09 -16.36
C VAL A 69 -6.28 0.73 -16.59
N ASN A 70 -6.93 0.55 -17.74
CA ASN A 70 -7.34 -0.78 -18.17
C ASN A 70 -6.14 -1.54 -18.76
N LEU A 71 -5.59 -2.48 -17.99
CA LEU A 71 -4.42 -3.27 -18.38
C LEU A 71 -4.70 -4.27 -19.50
N ASP A 72 -5.96 -4.63 -19.74
CA ASP A 72 -6.35 -5.51 -20.85
C ASP A 72 -5.95 -4.91 -22.22
N ASN A 73 -5.86 -3.58 -22.31
CA ASN A 73 -5.46 -2.88 -23.54
C ASN A 73 -3.98 -3.09 -23.92
N PHE A 74 -3.18 -3.64 -23.01
CA PHE A 74 -1.74 -3.80 -23.15
C PHE A 74 -1.30 -5.27 -23.04
N LEU A 75 -2.24 -6.21 -23.14
CA LEU A 75 -1.91 -7.64 -23.13
C LEU A 75 -0.91 -7.99 -24.23
N ASP A 76 0.10 -8.77 -23.83
CA ASP A 76 1.21 -9.25 -24.66
C ASP A 76 2.06 -8.13 -25.29
N GLN A 77 1.99 -6.91 -24.74
CA GLN A 77 2.82 -5.78 -25.14
C GLN A 77 3.90 -5.51 -24.10
N GLU A 78 5.10 -5.22 -24.57
CA GLU A 78 6.15 -4.63 -23.76
C GLU A 78 5.85 -3.14 -23.56
N VAL A 79 5.72 -2.73 -22.31
CA VAL A 79 5.39 -1.35 -21.93
C VAL A 79 6.24 -0.91 -20.75
N THR A 80 6.35 0.39 -20.56
CA THR A 80 6.88 0.99 -19.35
C THR A 80 5.74 1.48 -18.49
N ILE A 81 5.68 1.06 -17.22
CA ILE A 81 4.64 1.48 -16.27
C ILE A 81 5.21 2.39 -15.21
N ILE A 82 4.39 3.33 -14.75
CA ILE A 82 4.63 4.06 -13.50
C ILE A 82 3.74 3.44 -12.43
N ALA A 83 4.34 2.95 -11.36
CA ALA A 83 3.64 2.16 -10.35
C ALA A 83 4.10 2.48 -8.92
N LYS A 84 3.34 1.98 -7.95
CA LYS A 84 3.69 2.01 -6.52
C LYS A 84 3.63 0.61 -5.95
N LYS A 85 4.55 0.26 -5.06
CA LYS A 85 4.43 -0.96 -4.26
C LYS A 85 3.22 -0.84 -3.34
N ILE A 86 2.47 -1.93 -3.22
CA ILE A 86 1.34 -2.00 -2.30
C ILE A 86 1.86 -2.50 -0.95
N GLU A 87 1.72 -1.67 0.08
CA GLU A 87 2.17 -2.00 1.44
C GLU A 87 1.52 -3.29 1.96
N GLY A 88 2.27 -4.06 2.74
CA GLY A 88 1.83 -5.35 3.26
C GLY A 88 1.96 -6.53 2.28
N TYR A 89 2.51 -6.29 1.09
CA TYR A 89 2.83 -7.31 0.09
C TYR A 89 4.32 -7.31 -0.28
N PRO A 90 4.88 -8.43 -0.74
CA PRO A 90 4.20 -9.72 -0.94
C PRO A 90 3.83 -10.42 0.38
N LEU A 91 2.75 -11.20 0.35
CA LEU A 91 2.55 -12.29 1.32
C LEU A 91 3.61 -13.40 1.08
N GLU A 92 3.81 -14.29 2.05
CA GLU A 92 4.89 -15.29 1.97
C GLU A 92 4.95 -16.03 0.62
N GLY A 93 6.07 -15.84 -0.09
CA GLY A 93 6.38 -16.50 -1.36
C GLY A 93 5.71 -15.92 -2.62
N GLY A 94 4.95 -14.82 -2.51
CA GLY A 94 4.38 -14.15 -3.68
C GLY A 94 5.31 -13.09 -4.32
N PRO A 95 5.02 -12.64 -5.54
CA PRO A 95 5.78 -11.58 -6.22
C PRO A 95 5.48 -10.20 -5.66
N GLU A 96 6.36 -9.23 -5.93
CA GLU A 96 6.05 -7.85 -5.61
C GLU A 96 4.73 -7.40 -6.24
N TYR A 97 3.89 -6.72 -5.46
CA TYR A 97 2.56 -6.30 -5.88
C TYR A 97 2.54 -4.80 -6.15
N LEU A 98 2.28 -4.45 -7.40
CA LEU A 98 2.31 -3.07 -7.88
C LEU A 98 0.90 -2.54 -8.20
N LEU A 99 0.62 -1.33 -7.72
CA LEU A 99 -0.49 -0.51 -8.17
C LEU A 99 -0.02 0.32 -9.37
N VAL A 100 -0.50 -0.01 -10.57
CA VAL A 100 -0.19 0.71 -11.80
C VAL A 100 -1.00 2.01 -11.85
N LEU A 101 -0.29 3.12 -12.02
CA LEU A 101 -0.88 4.46 -12.10
C LEU A 101 -0.96 4.96 -13.54
N GLU A 102 0.04 4.62 -14.36
CA GLU A 102 0.17 5.08 -15.74
C GLU A 102 0.94 4.04 -16.57
N VAL A 103 0.66 4.00 -17.87
CA VAL A 103 1.42 3.26 -18.87
C VAL A 103 2.01 4.27 -19.85
N VAL A 104 3.34 4.30 -19.94
CA VAL A 104 4.11 5.15 -20.84
C VAL A 104 4.50 4.29 -22.04
N ASN A 105 3.74 4.42 -23.13
CA ASN A 105 4.06 3.74 -24.39
C ASN A 105 5.23 4.45 -25.09
N GLN A 106 6.16 3.68 -25.65
CA GLN A 106 7.22 4.20 -26.53
C GLN A 106 6.73 4.35 -27.98
#